data_AF-A0A929U6X7-F1
#
_entry.id   AF-A0A929U6X7-F1
#
_cell.length_a   1.000
_cell.length_b   1.000
_cell.length_c   1.000
_cell.angle_alpha   90.00
_cell.angle_beta   90.00
_cell.angle_gamma   90.00
#
_symmetry.space_group_name_H-M   'P 1'
#
loop_
_entity.id
_entity.type
_entity.pdbx_description
1 polymer ?
#
loop_
_entity_poly.entity_id
_entity_poly.type
_entity_poly.pdbx_seq_one_letter_code
_entity_poly.pdbx_strand_id
1 'polypeptide(L)'
;MVHCYKNGGYHIVLDVNSGSVHVVDRAVYDMIPVCEKAYEKKCRMHSSGCEKESCKAGDKEGRRCDGDFSAMREAVFSDTALQEKYDRKTLEEALSEIEELVAQELLFSEDIYEEYVDG
;
A
#
# COMPACT_ATOMS: atom_id res chain seq x y z
N MET A 1 -1.70 9.62 -0.93
CA MET A 1 -2.72 9.61 -2.02
C MET A 1 -2.11 9.01 -3.27
N VAL A 2 -2.76 8.02 -3.89
CA VAL A 2 -2.27 7.36 -5.11
C VAL A 2 -3.21 7.62 -6.30
N HIS A 3 -2.64 7.89 -7.47
CA HIS A 3 -3.38 8.09 -8.70
C HIS A 3 -2.95 7.12 -9.79
N CYS A 4 -3.93 6.53 -10.46
CA CYS A 4 -3.73 5.59 -11.55
C CYS A 4 -4.21 6.23 -12.86
N TYR A 5 -3.32 6.31 -13.86
CA TYR A 5 -3.59 6.88 -15.17
C TYR A 5 -3.31 5.88 -16.29
N LYS A 6 -4.11 5.95 -17.37
CA LYS A 6 -3.86 5.24 -18.62
C LYS A 6 -3.60 6.26 -19.72
N ASN A 7 -2.39 6.26 -20.28
CA ASN A 7 -2.02 7.16 -21.36
C ASN A 7 -1.17 6.43 -22.40
N GLY A 8 -1.55 6.53 -23.68
CA GLY A 8 -0.75 5.97 -24.78
C GLY A 8 -0.46 4.47 -24.70
N GLY A 9 -1.30 3.69 -23.98
CA GLY A 9 -1.07 2.25 -23.74
C GLY A 9 -0.24 1.93 -22.50
N TYR A 10 0.33 2.95 -21.83
CA TYR A 10 1.05 2.81 -20.58
C TYR A 10 0.11 2.89 -19.38
N HIS A 11 0.44 2.10 -18.36
CA HIS A 11 -0.27 2.02 -17.09
C HIS A 11 0.62 2.72 -16.05
N ILE A 12 0.20 3.90 -15.60
CA ILE A 12 1.03 4.80 -14.79
C ILE A 12 0.40 4.92 -13.41
N VAL A 13 1.22 4.73 -12.37
CA VAL A 13 0.85 4.88 -10.96
C VAL A 13 1.71 6.00 -10.37
N LEU A 14 1.05 7.04 -9.85
CA LEU A 14 1.69 8.16 -9.18
C LEU A 14 1.32 8.13 -7.70
N ASP A 15 2.33 8.00 -6.85
CA ASP A 15 2.19 8.25 -5.42
C ASP A 15 2.52 9.72 -5.14
N VAL A 16 1.50 10.50 -4.76
CA VAL A 16 1.63 11.96 -4.62
C VAL A 16 2.46 12.35 -3.41
N ASN A 17 2.41 11.54 -2.36
CA ASN A 17 3.05 11.84 -1.07
C ASN A 17 4.58 11.68 -1.18
N SER A 18 5.04 10.66 -1.91
CA SER A 18 6.47 10.45 -2.21
C SER A 18 6.93 11.19 -3.48
N GLY A 19 6.00 11.54 -4.38
CA GLY A 19 6.30 12.06 -5.71
C GLY A 19 6.77 11.01 -6.71
N SER A 20 6.68 9.72 -6.36
CA SER A 20 7.15 8.60 -7.19
C SER A 20 6.18 8.30 -8.34
N VAL A 21 6.72 8.15 -9.55
CA VAL A 21 5.96 7.74 -10.75
C VAL A 21 6.46 6.39 -11.22
N HIS A 22 5.55 5.42 -11.27
CA HIS A 22 5.82 4.05 -11.72
C HIS A 22 5.07 3.78 -13.01
N VAL A 23 5.78 3.32 -14.03
CA VAL A 23 5.16 2.73 -15.22
C VAL A 23 5.15 1.24 -15.00
N VAL A 24 3.97 0.67 -14.84
CA VAL A 24 3.79 -0.70 -14.39
C VAL A 24 3.11 -1.55 -15.45
N ASP A 25 3.18 -2.87 -15.27
CA ASP A 25 2.40 -3.80 -16.07
C ASP A 25 0.92 -3.78 -15.69
N ARG A 26 0.10 -4.33 -16.58
CA ARG A 26 -1.36 -4.34 -16.41
C ARG A 26 -1.80 -5.08 -15.14
N ALA A 27 -1.13 -6.18 -14.81
CA ALA A 27 -1.44 -6.97 -13.62
C ALA A 27 -1.27 -6.12 -12.34
N VAL A 28 -0.11 -5.47 -12.21
CA VAL A 28 0.19 -4.55 -11.10
C VAL A 28 -0.84 -3.43 -11.06
N TYR A 29 -1.11 -2.78 -12.19
CA TYR A 29 -2.08 -1.69 -12.27
C TYR A 29 -3.48 -2.09 -11.80
N ASP A 30 -3.95 -3.28 -12.19
CA ASP A 30 -5.27 -3.78 -11.79
C ASP A 30 -5.30 -4.19 -10.31
N MET A 31 -4.15 -4.50 -9.69
CA MET A 31 -4.02 -4.86 -8.28
C MET A 31 -3.96 -3.65 -7.34
N ILE A 32 -3.43 -2.50 -7.80
CA ILE A 32 -3.29 -1.28 -6.96
C ILE A 32 -4.56 -0.94 -6.18
N PRO A 33 -5.77 -0.90 -6.77
CA PRO A 33 -6.98 -0.52 -6.02
C PRO A 33 -7.40 -1.53 -4.95
N VAL A 34 -7.03 -2.80 -5.10
CA VAL A 34 -7.29 -3.86 -4.10
C VAL A 34 -6.29 -3.73 -2.96
N CYS A 35 -5.01 -3.56 -3.30
CA CYS A 35 -3.93 -3.32 -2.35
C CYS A 35 -4.15 -2.04 -1.54
N GLU A 36 -4.55 -0.93 -2.17
CA GLU A 36 -4.84 0.35 -1.51
C GLU A 36 -5.91 0.19 -0.44
N LYS A 37 -7.04 -0.45 -0.76
CA LYS A 37 -8.12 -0.72 0.21
C LYS A 37 -7.67 -1.59 1.38
N ALA A 38 -6.77 -2.55 1.13
CA ALA A 38 -6.22 -3.40 2.18
C ALA A 38 -5.20 -2.62 3.03
N TYR A 39 -4.42 -1.75 2.42
CA TYR A 39 -3.42 -0.91 3.06
C TYR A 39 -4.07 0.17 3.95
N GLU A 40 -5.10 0.86 3.47
CA GLU A 40 -5.85 1.85 4.26
C GLU A 40 -6.54 1.25 5.50
N LYS A 41 -6.97 -0.01 5.43
CA LYS A 41 -7.55 -0.71 6.58
C LYS A 41 -6.55 -0.85 7.74
N LYS A 42 -5.23 -0.83 7.46
CA LYS A 42 -4.17 -0.80 8.48
C LYS A 42 -4.22 0.48 9.33
N CYS A 43 -4.57 1.62 8.73
CA CYS A 43 -4.54 2.94 9.39
C CYS A 43 -5.70 3.17 10.38
N ARG A 44 -6.82 2.44 10.29
CA ARG A 44 -7.97 2.61 11.22
C ARG A 44 -7.74 2.08 12.64
N MET A 45 -6.58 1.50 12.92
CA MET A 45 -6.23 1.01 14.26
C MET A 45 -5.56 2.08 15.15
N HIS A 46 -5.36 3.31 14.67
CA HIS A 46 -4.75 4.39 15.46
C HIS A 46 -5.71 5.49 15.94
N SER A 47 -7.00 5.45 15.57
CA SER A 47 -7.95 6.49 15.99
C SER A 47 -9.28 5.93 16.50
N SER A 48 -9.23 5.15 17.59
CA SER A 48 -10.17 5.28 18.73
C SER A 48 -9.96 4.15 19.75
N GLY A 49 -9.25 4.45 20.84
CA GLY A 49 -9.34 3.70 22.11
C GLY A 49 -8.55 2.39 22.20
N CYS A 50 -7.23 2.47 22.38
CA CYS A 50 -6.43 1.37 22.90
C CYS A 50 -6.09 1.66 24.38
N GLU A 51 -6.95 1.18 25.27
CA GLU A 51 -6.56 0.77 26.62
C GLU A 51 -6.12 -0.71 26.49
N LYS A 52 -4.97 -1.22 26.95
CA LYS A 52 -3.90 -0.76 27.83
C LYS A 52 -2.68 -1.68 27.62
N GLU A 53 -1.51 -1.16 28.01
CA GLU A 53 -0.41 -1.89 28.65
C GLU A 53 0.37 -2.93 27.82
N SER A 54 1.28 -2.45 26.98
CA SER A 54 2.73 -2.55 27.27
C SER A 54 3.56 -1.73 26.27
N CYS A 55 3.21 -0.46 26.08
CA CYS A 55 4.11 0.49 25.44
C CYS A 55 5.09 0.97 26.53
N LYS A 56 6.18 0.23 26.75
CA LYS A 56 7.29 0.83 27.49
C LYS A 56 8.02 1.80 26.57
N ALA A 57 7.98 3.05 26.99
CA ALA A 57 8.73 4.17 26.44
C ALA A 57 10.23 3.87 26.44
N GLY A 58 10.89 4.19 25.32
CA GLY A 58 12.33 4.21 25.20
C GLY A 58 12.84 3.45 23.99
N ASP A 59 12.72 4.07 22.82
CA ASP A 59 13.79 4.18 21.81
C ASP A 59 13.34 5.22 20.78
N LYS A 60 14.11 6.29 20.65
CA LYS A 60 13.94 7.30 19.60
C LYS A 60 14.50 6.75 18.29
N GLU A 61 13.72 5.92 17.63
CA GLU A 61 13.76 5.67 16.19
C GLU A 61 12.51 4.87 15.89
N GLY A 62 11.64 5.42 15.04
CA GLY A 62 10.33 4.88 14.73
C GLY A 62 10.43 3.42 14.33
N ARG A 63 10.13 2.53 15.28
CA ARG A 63 10.07 1.09 15.05
C ARG A 63 8.81 0.83 14.24
N ARG A 64 8.96 0.92 12.92
CA ARG A 64 7.95 0.58 11.93
C ARG A 64 7.49 -0.85 12.17
N CYS A 65 6.18 -1.07 12.11
CA CYS A 65 5.64 -2.43 12.15
C CYS A 65 6.22 -3.20 10.96
N ASP A 66 7.09 -4.17 11.25
CA ASP A 66 7.65 -5.09 10.27
C ASP A 66 6.52 -5.59 9.35
N GLY A 67 6.74 -5.45 8.05
CA GLY A 67 5.72 -5.45 7.00
C GLY A 67 4.82 -6.69 7.00
N ASP A 68 3.70 -6.62 7.71
CA ASP A 68 2.65 -7.61 7.58
C ASP A 68 1.83 -7.32 6.32
N PHE A 69 2.30 -7.87 5.19
CA PHE A 69 1.60 -7.83 3.92
C PHE A 69 0.50 -8.90 3.80
N SER A 70 0.20 -9.64 4.88
CA SER A 70 -0.83 -10.69 4.88
C SER A 70 -2.19 -10.18 4.42
N ALA A 71 -2.61 -9.00 4.88
CA ALA A 71 -3.88 -8.40 4.50
C ALA A 71 -3.94 -8.05 3.00
N MET A 72 -2.83 -7.56 2.41
CA MET A 72 -2.77 -7.30 0.97
C MET A 72 -2.79 -8.61 0.17
N ARG A 73 -2.00 -9.61 0.60
CA ARG A 73 -2.01 -10.95 0.00
C ARG A 73 -3.41 -11.55 0.02
N GLU A 74 -4.06 -11.56 1.18
CA GLU A 74 -5.42 -12.09 1.31
C GLU A 74 -6.42 -11.33 0.43
N ALA A 75 -6.35 -9.99 0.39
CA ALA A 75 -7.23 -9.19 -0.45
C ALA A 75 -7.06 -9.49 -1.95
N VAL A 76 -5.82 -9.65 -2.42
CA VAL A 76 -5.53 -9.98 -3.82
C VAL A 76 -6.00 -11.40 -4.16
N PHE A 77 -5.69 -12.39 -3.31
CA PHE A 77 -6.07 -13.79 -3.56
C PHE A 77 -7.52 -14.12 -3.22
N SER A 78 -8.28 -13.20 -2.63
CA SER A 78 -9.74 -13.33 -2.45
C SER A 78 -10.53 -12.62 -3.55
N ASP A 79 -9.91 -11.72 -4.32
CA ASP A 79 -10.56 -11.05 -5.43
C ASP A 79 -10.74 -12.00 -6.62
N THR A 80 -11.99 -12.31 -6.94
CA THR A 80 -12.34 -13.24 -8.02
C THR A 80 -12.09 -12.64 -9.40
N ALA A 81 -12.21 -11.31 -9.55
CA ALA A 81 -12.04 -10.65 -10.85
C ALA A 81 -10.57 -10.61 -11.28
N LEU A 82 -9.63 -10.56 -10.33
CA LEU A 82 -8.20 -10.73 -10.59
C LEU A 82 -7.85 -12.18 -10.94
N GLN A 83 -8.40 -13.16 -10.20
CA GLN A 83 -8.17 -14.58 -10.45
C GLN A 83 -8.70 -15.07 -11.80
N GLU A 84 -9.76 -14.46 -12.32
CA GLU A 84 -10.28 -14.78 -13.66
C GLU A 84 -9.39 -14.20 -14.78
N LYS A 85 -8.62 -13.15 -14.50
CA LYS A 85 -7.80 -12.43 -15.49
C LYS A 85 -6.35 -12.89 -15.53
N TYR A 86 -5.81 -13.29 -14.39
CA TYR A 86 -4.39 -13.56 -14.20
C TYR A 86 -4.21 -14.90 -13.49
N ASP A 87 -3.19 -15.66 -13.87
CA ASP A 87 -2.82 -16.86 -13.15
C ASP A 87 -2.12 -16.50 -11.82
N ARG A 88 -2.06 -17.50 -10.94
CA ARG A 88 -1.50 -17.33 -9.61
C ARG A 88 -0.05 -16.81 -9.62
N LYS A 89 0.78 -17.23 -10.57
CA LYS A 89 2.18 -16.82 -10.63
C LYS A 89 2.30 -15.34 -10.96
N THR A 90 1.54 -14.86 -11.95
CA THR A 90 1.49 -13.44 -12.29
C THR A 90 0.99 -12.57 -11.13
N LEU A 91 -0.02 -13.04 -10.37
CA LEU A 91 -0.48 -12.33 -9.19
C LEU A 91 0.58 -12.29 -8.08
N GLU A 92 1.30 -13.38 -7.85
CA GLU A 92 2.39 -13.45 -6.87
C GLU A 92 3.56 -12.51 -7.25
N GLU A 93 3.95 -12.49 -8.52
CA GLU A 93 5.02 -11.62 -9.03
C GLU A 93 4.64 -10.13 -8.93
N ALA A 94 3.45 -9.77 -9.41
CA ALA A 94 2.96 -8.40 -9.34
C ALA A 94 2.77 -7.92 -7.89
N LEU A 95 2.34 -8.80 -6.98
CA LEU A 95 2.24 -8.46 -5.57
C LEU A 95 3.61 -8.25 -4.93
N SER A 96 4.60 -9.07 -5.26
CA SER A 96 5.97 -8.91 -4.75
C SER A 96 6.54 -7.54 -5.14
N GLU A 97 6.30 -7.10 -6.38
CA GLU A 97 6.73 -5.77 -6.85
C GLU A 97 6.04 -4.65 -6.05
N ILE A 98 4.73 -4.76 -5.81
CA ILE A 98 3.99 -3.80 -4.97
C ILE A 98 4.54 -3.78 -3.54
N GLU A 99 4.78 -4.95 -2.94
CA GLU A 99 5.32 -5.08 -1.58
C GLU A 99 6.70 -4.40 -1.45
N GLU A 100 7.56 -4.55 -2.45
CA GLU A 100 8.87 -3.90 -2.50
C GLU A 100 8.75 -2.38 -2.63
N LEU A 101 7.87 -1.87 -3.49
CA LEU A 101 7.64 -0.43 -3.63
C LEU A 101 7.12 0.20 -2.34
N VAL A 102 6.23 -0.51 -1.63
CA VAL A 102 5.71 -0.08 -0.33
C VAL A 102 6.80 -0.11 0.74
N ALA A 103 7.62 -1.16 0.77
CA ALA A 103 8.74 -1.28 1.70
C ALA A 103 9.78 -0.16 1.51
N GLN A 104 9.93 0.34 0.28
CA GLN A 104 10.81 1.47 -0.06
C GLN A 104 10.16 2.84 0.10
N GLU A 105 8.92 2.93 0.62
CA GLU A 105 8.14 4.18 0.71
C GLU A 105 7.88 4.87 -0.65
N LEU A 106 7.96 4.12 -1.76
CA LEU A 106 7.72 4.63 -3.11
C LEU A 106 6.27 4.45 -3.55
N LEU A 107 5.46 3.75 -2.75
CA LEU A 107 4.05 3.50 -2.99
C LEU A 107 3.29 3.39 -1.66
N PHE A 108 2.09 3.98 -1.60
CA PHE A 108 1.30 4.15 -0.38
C PHE A 108 2.06 4.86 0.74
N SER A 109 2.84 5.88 0.37
CA SER A 109 3.63 6.64 1.34
C SER A 109 2.74 7.56 2.20
N GLU A 110 3.16 7.78 3.45
CA GLU A 110 2.42 8.59 4.42
C GLU A 110 2.55 10.09 4.08
N ASP A 111 1.53 10.87 4.43
CA ASP A 111 1.59 12.33 4.31
C ASP A 111 2.28 12.93 5.54
N ILE A 112 3.54 13.34 5.37
CA ILE A 112 4.34 13.92 6.46
C ILE A 112 3.95 15.37 6.81
N TYR A 113 3.12 16.02 6.00
CA TYR A 113 2.72 17.41 6.20
C TYR A 113 1.38 17.54 6.95
N GLU A 114 0.67 16.42 7.15
CA GLU A 114 -0.62 16.39 7.83
C GLU A 114 -0.55 16.98 9.25
N GLU A 115 0.56 16.79 9.96
CA GLU A 115 0.78 17.31 11.32
C GLU A 115 1.13 18.82 11.39
N TYR A 116 1.46 19.46 10.27
CA TYR A 116 1.90 20.87 10.24
C TYR A 116 0.81 21.84 9.79
N VAL A 117 -0.37 21.32 9.43
CA VAL A 117 -1.52 22.13 9.02
C VAL A 117 -2.52 22.16 10.18
N ASP A 118 -2.21 22.97 11.19
CA ASP A 118 -3.22 23.42 12.15
C ASP A 118 -4.18 24.39 11.44
N GLY A 119 -5.48 24.07 11.43
CA GLY A 119 -6.55 24.88 10.86
C GLY A 119 -6.98 26.07 11.74
#